data_AF-A0A7K4D9E8-F1
#
_entry.id   AF-A0A7K4D9E8-F1
#
_cell.length_a   1.000
_cell.length_b   1.000
_cell.length_c   1.000
_cell.angle_alpha   90.00
_cell.angle_beta   90.00
_cell.angle_gamma   90.00
#
_symmetry.space_group_name_H-M   'P 1'
#
loop_
_entity.id
_entity.type
_entity.pdbx_description
1 polymer ?
#
loop_
_entity_poly.entity_id
_entity_poly.type
_entity_poly.pdbx_seq_one_letter_code
_entity_poly.pdbx_strand_id
1 'polypeptide(L)'
;MERTHIKDCLGLVGNTVRLNGWASRIRDHGSLVFIDLRDWTGKVQLVVNKENQKDLFEIAKSIGMEYVLEVEGIVKTREESLKNDQMETGSIEIDVNSLKILNKSLPSPFPLDDNGEKIDENVRLKYRYIDIRRKKVRDLIENRHKLLSYTRNWFADKDFVEVQTPLLTVSSPE
;
A
#
# COMPACT_ATOMS: atom_id res chain seq x y z
N MET A 1 17.21 -10.89 -1.17
CA MET A 1 16.88 -9.83 -2.14
C MET A 1 16.35 -8.62 -1.38
N GLU A 2 16.68 -7.40 -1.79
CA GLU A 2 16.09 -6.20 -1.18
C GLU A 2 14.63 -6.03 -1.58
N ARG A 3 13.87 -5.28 -0.79
CA ARG A 3 12.47 -4.98 -1.05
C ARG A 3 12.35 -4.04 -2.25
N THR A 4 11.54 -4.43 -3.23
CA THR A 4 11.11 -3.60 -4.36
C THR A 4 9.85 -2.82 -3.98
N HIS A 5 9.72 -1.56 -4.42
CA HIS A 5 8.47 -0.83 -4.27
C HIS A 5 7.48 -1.19 -5.38
N ILE A 6 6.19 -1.22 -5.04
CA ILE A 6 5.13 -1.59 -5.99
C ILE A 6 5.12 -0.69 -7.23
N LYS A 7 5.31 0.63 -7.06
CA LYS A 7 5.34 1.57 -8.18
C LYS A 7 6.43 1.27 -9.22
N ASP A 8 7.52 0.63 -8.80
CA ASP A 8 8.67 0.37 -9.67
C ASP A 8 8.48 -0.92 -10.50
N CYS A 9 7.49 -1.75 -10.16
CA CYS A 9 7.23 -3.03 -10.84
C CYS A 9 6.89 -2.88 -12.34
N LEU A 10 6.33 -1.75 -12.77
CA LEU A 10 6.01 -1.50 -14.19
C LEU A 10 7.24 -1.60 -15.10
N GLY A 11 8.42 -1.23 -14.61
CA GLY A 11 9.68 -1.31 -15.36
C GLY A 11 10.41 -2.65 -15.22
N LEU A 12 9.81 -3.64 -14.56
CA LEU A 12 10.49 -4.88 -14.15
C LEU A 12 9.82 -6.14 -14.70
N VAL A 13 9.05 -6.04 -15.79
CA VAL A 13 8.42 -7.19 -16.45
C VAL A 13 9.46 -8.26 -16.78
N GLY A 14 9.18 -9.51 -16.40
CA GLY A 14 10.06 -10.67 -16.56
C GLY A 14 11.06 -10.87 -15.41
N ASN A 15 11.24 -9.87 -14.54
CA ASN A 15 12.16 -9.98 -13.40
C ASN A 15 11.46 -10.53 -12.15
N THR A 16 12.24 -11.16 -11.29
CA THR A 16 11.82 -11.53 -9.94
C THR A 16 11.90 -10.32 -9.02
N VAL A 17 10.84 -10.06 -8.26
CA VAL A 17 10.75 -8.95 -7.28
C VAL A 17 10.41 -9.48 -5.89
N ARG A 18 10.78 -8.73 -4.85
CA ARG A 18 10.40 -9.01 -3.45
C ARG A 18 9.57 -7.85 -2.96
N LEU A 19 8.31 -8.10 -2.64
CA LEU A 19 7.36 -7.10 -2.22
C LEU A 19 6.93 -7.34 -0.78
N ASN A 20 6.77 -6.25 -0.02
CA ASN A 20 6.24 -6.30 1.33
C ASN A 20 5.11 -5.28 1.44
N GLY A 21 3.96 -5.71 1.95
CA GLY A 21 2.75 -4.89 2.00
C GLY A 21 1.59 -5.58 2.74
N TRP A 22 0.41 -4.99 2.60
CA TRP A 22 -0.84 -5.47 3.20
C TRP A 22 -1.73 -6.13 2.15
N ALA A 23 -2.33 -7.27 2.50
CA ALA A 23 -3.36 -7.90 1.69
C ALA A 23 -4.65 -7.06 1.72
N SER A 24 -4.83 -6.18 0.76
CA SER A 24 -5.96 -5.23 0.76
C SER A 24 -7.26 -5.85 0.27
N ARG A 25 -7.18 -6.83 -0.62
CA ARG A 25 -8.33 -7.60 -1.13
C ARG A 25 -7.87 -9.01 -1.47
N ILE A 26 -8.72 -10.00 -1.21
CA ILE A 26 -8.47 -11.40 -1.54
C ILE A 26 -9.67 -11.91 -2.35
N ARG A 27 -9.40 -12.64 -3.44
CA ARG A 27 -10.40 -13.24 -4.33
C ARG A 27 -10.00 -14.68 -4.62
N ASP A 28 -10.83 -15.64 -4.22
CA ASP A 28 -10.61 -17.08 -4.46
C ASP A 28 -11.52 -17.54 -5.61
N HIS A 29 -10.90 -18.07 -6.67
CA HIS A 29 -11.56 -18.62 -7.86
C HIS A 29 -11.36 -20.14 -7.98
N GLY A 30 -11.12 -20.84 -6.88
CA GLY A 30 -11.01 -22.30 -6.80
C GLY A 30 -9.62 -22.82 -7.15
N SER A 31 -9.13 -22.59 -8.37
CA SER A 31 -7.77 -22.96 -8.82
C SER A 31 -6.76 -21.81 -8.72
N LEU A 32 -7.25 -20.57 -8.59
CA LEU A 32 -6.47 -19.35 -8.48
C LEU A 32 -6.89 -18.55 -7.25
N VAL A 33 -5.90 -18.00 -6.54
CA VAL A 33 -6.12 -16.98 -5.51
C VAL A 33 -5.46 -15.69 -5.99
N PHE A 34 -6.25 -14.63 -6.04
CA PHE A 34 -5.78 -13.27 -6.34
C PHE A 34 -5.73 -12.45 -5.07
N ILE A 35 -4.62 -11.77 -4.83
CA ILE A 35 -4.44 -10.89 -3.68
C ILE A 35 -4.00 -9.52 -4.19
N ASP A 36 -4.74 -8.47 -3.85
CA ASP A 36 -4.30 -7.11 -4.11
C ASP A 36 -3.37 -6.69 -2.97
N LEU A 37 -2.06 -6.74 -3.20
CA LEU A 37 -1.04 -6.30 -2.25
C LEU A 37 -0.92 -4.77 -2.33
N ARG A 38 -0.99 -4.10 -1.18
CA ARG A 38 -0.89 -2.64 -1.06
C ARG A 38 0.35 -2.27 -0.24
N ASP A 39 1.08 -1.26 -0.68
CA ASP A 39 2.06 -0.56 0.14
C ASP A 39 1.87 0.96 0.04
N TRP A 40 2.82 1.76 0.55
CA TRP A 40 2.73 3.21 0.46
C TRP A 40 2.73 3.70 -0.99
N THR A 41 3.45 3.01 -1.88
CA THR A 41 3.68 3.43 -3.27
C THR A 41 2.57 3.02 -4.21
N GLY A 42 1.78 2.00 -3.89
CA GLY A 42 0.70 1.57 -4.78
C GLY A 42 0.00 0.29 -4.37
N LYS A 43 -0.72 -0.30 -5.32
CA LYS A 43 -1.33 -1.63 -5.23
C LYS A 43 -0.90 -2.44 -6.45
N VAL A 44 -0.68 -3.74 -6.28
CA VAL A 44 -0.44 -4.70 -7.37
C VAL A 44 -1.17 -6.00 -7.08
N GLN A 45 -1.59 -6.70 -8.14
CA GLN A 45 -2.20 -8.02 -8.01
C GLN A 45 -1.12 -9.10 -7.93
N LEU A 46 -1.28 -9.97 -6.95
CA LEU A 46 -0.57 -11.22 -6.83
C LEU A 46 -1.49 -12.33 -7.36
N VAL A 47 -0.91 -13.29 -8.07
CA VAL A 47 -1.58 -14.49 -8.57
C VAL A 47 -0.91 -15.71 -7.98
N VAL A 48 -1.69 -16.58 -7.36
CA VAL A 48 -1.22 -17.86 -6.83
C VAL A 48 -2.00 -18.98 -7.51
N ASN A 49 -1.31 -19.82 -8.27
CA ASN A 49 -1.91 -20.96 -8.98
C ASN A 49 -1.66 -22.28 -8.25
N LYS A 50 -2.75 -23.03 -8.00
CA LYS A 50 -2.72 -24.33 -7.34
C LYS A 50 -1.88 -25.39 -8.05
N GLU A 51 -1.84 -25.38 -9.38
CA GLU A 51 -1.17 -26.42 -10.17
C GLU A 51 0.35 -26.41 -9.98
N ASN A 52 0.93 -25.23 -9.83
CA ASN A 52 2.38 -25.08 -9.71
C ASN A 52 2.87 -25.27 -8.29
N GLN A 53 2.09 -24.87 -7.27
CA GLN A 53 2.56 -24.79 -5.89
C GLN A 53 1.42 -25.01 -4.87
N LYS A 54 1.09 -26.26 -4.56
CA LYS A 54 0.00 -26.61 -3.62
C LYS A 54 0.18 -26.01 -2.22
N ASP A 55 1.38 -26.09 -1.66
CA ASP A 55 1.64 -25.59 -0.30
C ASP A 55 1.50 -24.06 -0.23
N LEU A 56 2.00 -23.36 -1.25
CA LEU A 56 1.83 -21.91 -1.38
C LEU A 56 0.34 -21.54 -1.50
N PHE A 57 -0.42 -22.32 -2.27
CA PHE A 57 -1.84 -22.10 -2.48
C PHE A 57 -2.62 -22.21 -1.17
N GLU A 58 -2.36 -23.22 -0.34
CA GLU A 58 -3.01 -23.33 0.98
C GLU A 58 -2.67 -22.17 1.91
N ILE A 59 -1.41 -21.68 1.89
CA ILE A 59 -1.05 -20.46 2.62
C ILE A 59 -1.86 -19.28 2.09
N ALA A 60 -1.95 -19.11 0.77
CA ALA A 60 -2.69 -18.03 0.14
C ALA A 60 -4.18 -18.03 0.51
N LYS A 61 -4.81 -19.20 0.61
CA LYS A 61 -6.21 -19.34 1.08
C LYS A 61 -6.42 -18.92 2.53
N SER A 62 -5.38 -19.02 3.36
CA SER A 62 -5.45 -18.65 4.78
C SER A 62 -5.32 -17.14 5.04
N ILE A 63 -4.98 -16.35 4.02
CA ILE A 63 -4.71 -14.92 4.16
C ILE A 63 -6.01 -14.16 4.39
N GLY A 64 -6.05 -13.39 5.48
CA GLY A 64 -7.12 -12.45 5.78
C GLY A 64 -6.81 -11.03 5.27
N MET A 65 -7.84 -10.18 5.24
CA MET A 65 -7.67 -8.76 4.96
C MET A 65 -6.66 -8.13 5.93
N GLU A 66 -5.84 -7.22 5.39
CA GLU A 66 -4.83 -6.45 6.11
C GLU A 66 -3.71 -7.29 6.76
N TYR A 67 -3.56 -8.56 6.39
CA TYR A 67 -2.37 -9.34 6.74
C TYR A 67 -1.12 -8.70 6.14
N VAL A 68 -0.02 -8.72 6.89
CA VAL A 68 1.28 -8.22 6.42
C VAL A 68 2.00 -9.37 5.76
N LEU A 69 2.31 -9.20 4.47
CA LEU A 69 2.90 -10.22 3.63
C LEU A 69 4.28 -9.80 3.15
N GLU A 70 5.15 -10.79 2.99
CA GLU A 70 6.34 -10.74 2.15
C GLU A 70 6.14 -11.72 1.00
N VAL A 71 6.38 -11.27 -0.22
CA VAL A 71 6.09 -12.01 -1.44
C VAL A 71 7.30 -11.93 -2.36
N GLU A 72 7.71 -13.05 -2.92
CA GLU A 72 8.62 -13.09 -4.06
C GLU A 72 7.90 -13.70 -5.26
N GLY A 73 8.08 -13.09 -6.42
CA GLY A 73 7.44 -13.56 -7.64
C GLY A 73 7.95 -12.86 -8.87
N ILE A 74 7.53 -13.36 -10.03
CA ILE A 74 7.90 -12.83 -11.34
C ILE A 74 6.85 -11.82 -11.78
N VAL A 75 7.29 -10.64 -12.21
CA VAL A 75 6.39 -9.64 -12.81
C VAL A 75 5.95 -10.12 -14.20
N LYS A 76 4.65 -10.25 -14.41
CA LYS A 76 4.04 -10.62 -15.70
C LYS A 76 3.11 -9.54 -16.19
N THR A 77 3.02 -9.41 -17.51
CA THR A 77 1.99 -8.60 -18.15
C THR A 77 0.66 -9.34 -18.09
N ARG A 78 -0.41 -8.63 -17.78
CA ARG A 78 -1.76 -9.19 -17.89
C ARG A 78 -2.18 -9.31 -19.35
N GLU A 79 -3.05 -10.27 -19.62
CA GLU A 79 -3.76 -10.30 -20.90
C GLU A 79 -4.49 -8.98 -21.15
N GLU A 80 -4.62 -8.59 -22.42
CA GLU A 80 -5.18 -7.28 -22.80
C GLU A 80 -6.60 -7.07 -22.25
N SER A 81 -7.41 -8.14 -22.21
CA SER A 81 -8.77 -8.15 -21.67
C SER A 81 -8.85 -8.05 -20.14
N LEU A 82 -7.73 -8.28 -19.43
CA LEU A 82 -7.64 -8.32 -17.97
C LEU A 82 -6.89 -7.12 -17.37
N LYS A 83 -6.47 -6.18 -18.22
CA LYS A 83 -5.89 -4.91 -17.78
C LYS A 83 -6.92 -4.10 -17.00
N ASN A 84 -6.46 -3.46 -15.92
CA ASN A 84 -7.30 -2.62 -15.07
C ASN A 84 -6.84 -1.17 -15.12
N ASP A 85 -7.47 -0.34 -15.95
CA ASP A 85 -7.09 1.07 -16.12
C ASP A 85 -7.31 1.93 -14.86
N GLN A 86 -8.03 1.42 -13.85
CA GLN A 86 -8.20 2.10 -12.57
C GLN A 86 -7.00 1.93 -11.62
N MET A 87 -6.04 1.09 -11.98
CA MET A 87 -4.83 0.83 -11.20
C MET A 87 -3.59 1.20 -12.01
N GLU A 88 -2.66 1.92 -11.38
CA GLU A 88 -1.38 2.29 -12.01
C GLU A 88 -0.59 1.05 -12.47
N THR A 89 -0.59 -0.03 -11.68
CA THR A 89 0.02 -1.32 -12.07
C THR A 89 -0.99 -2.25 -12.76
N GLY A 90 -2.09 -1.73 -13.30
CA GLY A 90 -3.19 -2.53 -13.82
C GLY A 90 -2.87 -3.34 -15.06
N SER A 91 -1.76 -3.03 -15.74
CA SER A 91 -1.24 -3.79 -16.87
C SER A 91 -0.36 -4.99 -16.48
N ILE A 92 -0.02 -5.12 -15.19
CA ILE A 92 0.87 -6.17 -14.69
C ILE A 92 0.25 -6.92 -13.50
N GLU A 93 0.87 -8.05 -13.18
CA GLU A 93 0.61 -8.85 -12.00
C GLU A 93 1.88 -9.59 -11.59
N ILE A 94 1.89 -10.14 -10.38
CA ILE A 94 3.00 -10.91 -9.84
C ILE A 94 2.58 -12.37 -9.77
N ASP A 95 3.21 -13.22 -10.56
CA ASP A 95 3.10 -14.67 -10.42
C ASP A 95 3.96 -15.09 -9.22
N VAL A 96 3.32 -15.53 -8.15
CA VAL A 96 3.97 -15.70 -6.85
C VAL A 96 4.74 -17.02 -6.81
N ASN A 97 6.01 -16.95 -6.43
CA ASN A 97 6.89 -18.10 -6.21
C ASN A 97 7.11 -18.41 -4.73
N SER A 98 6.97 -17.41 -3.85
CA SER A 98 7.13 -17.53 -2.41
C SER A 98 6.25 -16.51 -1.71
N LEU A 99 5.61 -16.92 -0.61
CA LEU A 99 4.75 -16.06 0.19
C LEU A 99 4.94 -16.39 1.66
N LYS A 100 5.17 -15.35 2.46
CA LYS A 100 5.31 -15.43 3.90
C LYS A 100 4.37 -14.45 4.58
N ILE A 101 3.62 -14.95 5.55
CA ILE A 101 2.84 -14.10 6.45
C ILE A 101 3.80 -13.56 7.51
N LEU A 102 4.12 -12.27 7.43
CA LEU A 102 4.95 -11.59 8.43
C LEU A 102 4.15 -11.30 9.70
N ASN A 103 2.88 -10.91 9.53
CA ASN A 103 1.98 -10.67 10.64
C ASN A 103 0.52 -10.89 10.24
N LYS A 104 -0.26 -11.51 11.13
CA LYS A 104 -1.71 -11.67 10.96
C LYS A 104 -2.41 -10.40 11.45
N SER A 105 -3.51 -10.06 10.81
CA SER A 105 -4.37 -8.95 11.26
C SER A 105 -5.68 -9.48 11.83
N LEU A 106 -6.21 -8.78 12.83
CA LEU A 106 -7.63 -8.89 13.17
C LEU A 106 -8.47 -8.25 12.06
N PRO A 107 -9.77 -8.58 11.96
CA PRO A 107 -10.68 -7.89 11.06
C PRO A 107 -10.61 -6.37 11.25
N SER A 108 -10.51 -5.64 10.14
CA SER A 108 -10.48 -4.18 10.18
C SER A 108 -11.78 -3.64 10.77
N PRO A 109 -11.74 -2.59 11.62
CA PRO A 109 -12.95 -1.97 12.18
C PRO A 109 -13.85 -1.33 11.12
N PHE A 110 -13.32 -1.07 9.93
CA PHE A 110 -14.06 -0.54 8.78
C PHE A 110 -13.36 -0.90 7.45
N PRO A 111 -14.06 -0.81 6.30
CA PRO A 111 -13.48 -1.05 4.98
C PRO A 111 -12.44 0.01 4.62
N LEU A 112 -11.41 -0.39 3.86
CA LEU A 112 -10.32 0.50 3.41
C LEU A 112 -10.40 0.81 1.90
N ASP A 113 -11.46 0.33 1.25
CA ASP A 113 -11.56 0.30 -0.21
C ASP A 113 -12.04 1.63 -0.80
N ASP A 114 -12.73 2.44 0.01
CA ASP A 114 -13.33 3.71 -0.40
C ASP A 114 -12.73 4.94 0.32
N ASN A 115 -13.32 6.11 0.04
CA ASN A 115 -12.91 7.40 0.60
C ASN A 115 -13.36 7.61 2.06
N GLY A 116 -14.00 6.63 2.69
CA GLY A 116 -14.42 6.64 4.08
C GLY A 116 -15.54 7.62 4.39
N GLU A 117 -16.35 7.95 3.39
CA GLU A 117 -17.46 8.93 3.49
C GLU A 117 -18.64 8.38 4.28
N LYS A 118 -18.81 7.05 4.30
CA LYS A 118 -19.87 6.35 5.03
C LYS A 118 -19.42 5.86 6.41
N ILE A 119 -18.18 6.13 6.80
CA ILE A 119 -17.60 5.68 8.07
C ILE A 119 -17.67 6.84 9.06
N ASP A 120 -18.23 6.59 10.24
CA ASP A 120 -18.30 7.56 11.33
C ASP A 120 -16.92 8.15 11.67
N GLU A 121 -16.86 9.47 11.85
CA GLU A 121 -15.62 10.18 12.09
C GLU A 121 -14.97 9.79 13.42
N ASN A 122 -15.75 9.59 14.49
CA ASN A 122 -15.20 9.19 15.79
C ASN A 122 -14.55 7.80 15.69
N VAL A 123 -15.15 6.89 14.92
CA VAL A 123 -14.54 5.58 14.63
C VAL A 123 -13.23 5.75 13.86
N ARG A 124 -13.20 6.61 12.84
CA ARG A 124 -11.98 6.88 12.06
C ARG A 124 -10.88 7.51 12.89
N LEU A 125 -11.21 8.42 13.81
CA LEU A 125 -10.25 9.05 14.72
C LEU A 125 -9.74 8.04 15.77
N LYS A 126 -10.62 7.21 16.32
CA LYS A 126 -10.26 6.13 17.25
C LYS A 126 -9.28 5.14 16.62
N TYR A 127 -9.49 4.80 15.35
CA TYR A 127 -8.64 3.86 14.60
C TYR A 127 -7.83 4.60 13.52
N ARG A 128 -7.31 5.79 13.83
CA ARG A 128 -6.61 6.64 12.84
C ARG A 128 -5.41 5.95 12.19
N TYR A 129 -4.76 5.03 12.90
CA TYR A 129 -3.65 4.21 12.37
C TYR A 129 -4.07 3.24 11.24
N ILE A 130 -5.35 2.83 11.21
CA ILE A 130 -5.96 2.11 10.08
C ILE A 130 -6.42 3.11 9.02
N ASP A 131 -7.06 4.21 9.44
CA ASP A 131 -7.60 5.24 8.55
C ASP A 131 -6.54 5.85 7.61
N ILE A 132 -5.32 6.04 8.10
CA ILE A 132 -4.18 6.56 7.33
C ILE A 132 -3.78 5.66 6.16
N ARG A 133 -4.13 4.36 6.20
CA ARG A 133 -3.83 3.41 5.11
C ARG A 133 -4.70 3.64 3.87
N ARG A 134 -5.80 4.38 3.98
CA ARG A 134 -6.69 4.69 2.85
C ARG A 134 -6.01 5.68 1.93
N LYS A 135 -6.20 5.48 0.61
CA LYS A 135 -5.57 6.29 -0.44
C LYS A 135 -5.76 7.79 -0.22
N LYS A 136 -6.99 8.23 0.06
CA LYS A 136 -7.32 9.65 0.31
C LYS A 136 -6.50 10.27 1.44
N VAL A 137 -6.36 9.60 2.58
CA VAL A 137 -5.62 10.12 3.74
C VAL A 137 -4.12 10.11 3.49
N ARG A 138 -3.62 9.02 2.90
CA ARG A 138 -2.22 8.89 2.46
C ARG A 138 -1.83 10.02 1.52
N ASP A 139 -2.62 10.26 0.47
CA ASP A 139 -2.34 11.29 -0.54
C ASP A 139 -2.35 12.70 0.09
N LEU A 140 -3.22 12.96 1.06
CA LEU A 140 -3.20 14.22 1.82
C LEU A 140 -1.90 14.40 2.63
N ILE A 141 -1.42 13.34 3.29
CA ILE A 141 -0.15 13.38 4.04
C ILE A 141 1.02 13.62 3.09
N GLU A 142 1.06 12.92 1.95
CA GLU A 142 2.10 13.09 0.94
C GLU A 142 2.09 14.49 0.33
N ASN A 143 0.91 15.04 0.02
CA ASN A 143 0.78 16.39 -0.50
C ASN A 143 1.20 17.44 0.53
N ARG A 144 0.86 17.26 1.82
CA ARG A 144 1.36 18.12 2.89
C ARG A 144 2.89 18.08 2.97
N HIS A 145 3.49 16.89 2.88
CA HIS A 145 4.95 16.75 2.85
C HIS A 145 5.58 17.47 1.66
N LYS A 146 5.04 17.30 0.45
CA LYS A 146 5.52 17.97 -0.77
C LYS A 146 5.42 19.49 -0.65
N LEU A 147 4.29 19.99 -0.17
CA LEU A 147 4.07 21.42 0.06
C LEU A 147 5.09 21.99 1.04
N LEU A 148 5.25 21.37 2.20
CA LEU A 148 6.19 21.84 3.22
C LEU A 148 7.65 21.81 2.72
N SER A 149 8.03 20.76 1.97
CA SER A 149 9.38 20.64 1.42
C SER A 149 9.64 21.71 0.35
N TYR A 150 8.68 21.93 -0.55
CA TYR A 150 8.75 22.99 -1.56
C TYR A 150 8.89 24.37 -0.91
N THR A 151 8.04 24.69 0.07
CA THR A 151 8.06 25.98 0.74
C THR A 151 9.39 26.24 1.44
N ARG A 152 9.94 25.25 2.16
CA ARG A 152 11.25 25.38 2.81
C ARG A 152 12.37 25.61 1.82
N ASN A 153 12.43 24.81 0.74
CA ASN A 153 13.45 24.96 -0.29
C ASN A 153 13.38 26.34 -0.96
N TRP A 154 12.16 26.83 -1.26
CA TRP A 154 11.97 28.15 -1.86
C TRP A 154 12.53 29.28 -0.98
N PHE A 155 12.32 29.23 0.34
CA PHE A 155 12.88 30.22 1.27
C PHE A 155 14.39 30.08 1.41
N ALA A 156 14.91 28.84 1.48
CA ALA A 156 16.35 28.59 1.53
C ALA A 156 17.07 29.15 0.30
N ASP A 157 16.49 29.01 -0.90
CA ASP A 157 16.99 29.56 -2.17
C ASP A 157 16.98 31.11 -2.20
N LYS A 158 16.38 31.76 -1.20
CA LYS A 158 16.29 33.22 -1.02
C LYS A 158 17.06 33.71 0.20
N ASP A 159 18.00 32.91 0.71
CA ASP A 159 18.85 33.22 1.87
C ASP A 159 18.07 33.42 3.18
N PHE A 160 16.83 32.92 3.28
CA PHE A 160 16.12 32.88 4.57
C PHE A 160 16.67 31.74 5.45
N VAL A 161 16.67 31.97 6.76
CA VAL A 161 17.09 30.99 7.76
C VAL A 161 15.88 30.49 8.53
N GLU A 162 15.69 29.17 8.58
CA GLU A 162 14.65 28.55 9.42
C GLU A 162 15.08 28.63 10.90
N VAL A 163 14.33 29.40 11.70
CA VAL A 163 14.57 29.58 13.14
C VAL A 163 13.45 28.91 13.93
N GLN A 164 13.79 27.92 14.76
CA GLN A 164 12.84 27.31 15.69
C GLN A 164 12.68 28.20 16.92
N THR A 165 11.45 28.65 17.18
CA THR A 165 11.12 29.46 18.35
C THR A 165 10.68 28.58 19.54
N PRO A 166 10.86 29.04 20.79
CA PRO A 166 10.38 28.30 21.96
C PRO A 166 8.88 28.02 21.91
N LEU A 167 8.47 26.79 22.28
CA LEU A 167 7.05 26.40 22.38
C LEU A 167 6.40 26.86 23.69
N LEU A 168 7.17 26.89 24.78
CA LEU A 168 6.71 27.34 26.09
C LEU A 168 7.07 28.81 26.26
N THR A 169 6.06 29.67 26.19
CA THR A 169 6.20 31.13 26.33
C THR A 169 5.34 31.63 27.47
N VAL A 170 5.53 32.91 27.84
CA VAL A 170 4.61 33.58 28.76
C VAL A 170 3.21 33.67 28.13
N SER A 171 2.17 33.54 28.97
CA SER A 171 0.79 33.74 28.51
C SER A 171 0.56 35.21 28.22
N SER A 172 0.11 35.53 27.01
CA SER A 172 -0.41 36.85 26.68
C SER A 172 -1.94 36.87 26.86
N PRO A 173 -2.56 38.00 27.26
CA PRO A 173 -4.01 38.18 27.24
C PRO A 173 -4.63 38.37 25.85
N GLU A 174 -3.80 38.46 24.80
CA GLU A 174 -4.19 38.66 23.40
C GLU A 174 -4.85 37.42 22.76
#